data_AF-A0A9W7EIW5-F1
#
_entry.id   AF-A0A9W7EIW5-F1
#
_cell.length_a   1.000
_cell.length_b   1.000
_cell.length_c   1.000
_cell.angle_alpha   90.00
_cell.angle_beta   90.00
_cell.angle_gamma   90.00
#
_symmetry.space_group_name_H-M   'P 1'
#
loop_
_entity.id
_entity.type
_entity.pdbx_description
1 polymer ?
#
loop_
_entity_poly.entity_id
_entity_poly.type
_entity_poly.pdbx_seq_one_letter_code
_entity_poly.pdbx_strand_id
1 'polypeptide(L)'
;MVKEFKLMYRQIGGSPPAEGNLPNWSIDEFIGVLEVYMRSMTTCMTQIVSTVRKESGNVDGKLEDKQLMEIRGAFQASADKFSNKVLQEGYGIDQDVFASIMQKFQTEKRVNDCLTALAEEQNRAFKEMGVA
;
A
#
# COMPACT_ATOMS: atom_id res chain seq x y z
N MET A 1 -6.46 -13.24 18.64
CA MET A 1 -5.24 -13.13 17.83
C MET A 1 -5.60 -12.27 16.62
N VAL A 2 -5.39 -10.96 16.71
CA VAL A 2 -5.73 -10.02 15.63
C VAL A 2 -4.76 -10.30 14.49
N LYS A 3 -5.27 -10.73 13.34
CA LYS A 3 -4.46 -10.90 12.13
C LYS A 3 -4.05 -9.49 11.72
N GLU A 4 -2.79 -9.13 11.92
CA GLU A 4 -2.19 -7.86 11.51
C GLU A 4 -2.69 -7.46 10.12
N PHE A 5 -2.95 -6.17 9.93
CA PHE A 5 -3.08 -5.53 8.61
C PHE A 5 -1.73 -5.59 7.88
N LYS A 6 -1.27 -6.80 7.55
CA LYS A 6 -0.24 -6.96 6.54
C LYS A 6 -0.92 -6.60 5.25
N LEU A 7 -0.53 -5.46 4.69
CA LEU A 7 -0.83 -5.11 3.32
C LEU A 7 -0.52 -6.36 2.52
N MET A 8 -1.58 -7.02 2.02
CA MET A 8 -1.43 -8.16 1.16
C MET A 8 -0.86 -7.56 -0.12
N TYR A 9 0.46 -7.37 -0.18
CA TYR A 9 1.18 -7.68 -1.39
C TYR A 9 0.77 -9.11 -1.66
N ARG A 10 -0.31 -9.28 -2.43
CA ARG A 10 -0.52 -10.50 -3.18
C ARG A 10 0.84 -10.71 -3.80
N GLN A 11 1.49 -11.84 -3.51
CA GLN A 11 2.44 -12.37 -4.47
C GLN A 11 1.70 -12.26 -5.79
N ILE A 12 2.12 -11.33 -6.65
CA ILE A 12 1.50 -11.14 -7.95
C ILE A 12 1.94 -12.38 -8.70
N GLY A 13 1.14 -13.44 -8.52
CA GLY A 13 1.28 -14.75 -9.13
C GLY A 13 0.81 -14.70 -10.57
N GLY A 14 1.21 -13.65 -11.27
CA GLY A 14 1.14 -13.53 -12.71
C GLY A 14 2.54 -13.75 -13.26
N SER A 15 2.64 -14.47 -14.37
CA SER A 15 3.84 -14.47 -15.19
C SER A 15 4.21 -13.01 -15.48
N PRO A 16 5.46 -12.58 -15.24
CA PRO A 16 5.85 -11.21 -15.55
C PRO A 16 5.54 -10.91 -17.03
N PRO A 17 4.95 -9.76 -17.38
CA PRO A 17 4.91 -9.26 -18.75
C PRO A 17 6.29 -9.36 -19.40
N ALA A 18 6.31 -9.69 -20.70
CA ALA A 18 7.53 -9.81 -21.47
C ALA A 18 8.43 -8.58 -21.27
N GLU A 19 9.72 -8.80 -21.02
CA GLU A 19 10.72 -7.79 -20.58
C GLU A 19 10.80 -6.53 -21.46
N GLY A 20 10.32 -6.60 -22.72
CA GLY A 20 10.39 -5.51 -23.70
C GLY A 20 9.57 -4.26 -23.39
N ASN A 21 8.63 -4.30 -22.42
CA ASN A 21 7.77 -3.17 -22.06
C ASN A 21 8.03 -2.59 -20.67
N LEU A 22 9.10 -2.99 -19.99
CA LEU A 22 9.42 -2.43 -18.68
C LEU A 22 10.16 -1.08 -18.82
N PRO A 23 9.78 -0.06 -18.05
CA PRO A 23 10.58 1.14 -17.91
C PRO A 23 12.02 0.80 -17.52
N ASN A 24 13.00 1.45 -18.13
CA ASN A 24 14.41 1.28 -17.79
C ASN A 24 14.80 2.14 -16.58
N TRP A 25 14.11 1.92 -15.45
CA TRP A 25 14.39 2.64 -14.21
C TRP A 25 15.66 2.14 -13.54
N SER A 26 16.37 3.07 -12.91
CA SER A 26 17.38 2.81 -11.89
C SER A 26 16.74 2.34 -10.58
N ILE A 27 17.57 1.79 -9.68
CA ILE A 27 17.15 1.42 -8.32
C ILE A 27 16.60 2.63 -7.56
N ASP A 28 17.20 3.82 -7.75
CA ASP A 28 16.79 5.04 -7.06
C ASP A 28 15.41 5.53 -7.54
N GLU A 29 15.17 5.49 -8.85
CA GLU A 29 13.85 5.79 -9.41
C GLU A 29 12.80 4.82 -8.89
N PHE A 30 13.11 3.52 -8.87
CA PHE A 30 12.19 2.51 -8.35
C PHE A 30 11.88 2.71 -6.86
N ILE A 31 12.90 3.00 -6.04
CA ILE A 31 12.71 3.34 -4.62
C ILE A 31 11.80 4.56 -4.47
N GLY A 32 12.00 5.61 -5.25
CA GLY A 32 11.12 6.79 -5.24
C GLY A 32 9.65 6.45 -5.55
N VAL A 33 9.41 5.61 -6.56
CA VAL A 33 8.06 5.14 -6.89
C VAL A 33 7.46 4.32 -5.75
N LEU A 34 8.25 3.42 -5.15
CA LEU A 34 7.82 2.57 -4.04
C LEU A 34 7.43 3.38 -2.80
N GLU A 35 8.19 4.43 -2.45
CA GLU A 35 7.86 5.34 -1.35
C GLU A 35 6.53 6.06 -1.58
N VAL A 36 6.33 6.60 -2.80
CA VAL A 36 5.07 7.27 -3.16
C VAL A 36 3.91 6.29 -3.11
N TYR A 37 4.09 5.08 -3.62
CA TYR A 37 3.09 4.01 -3.57
C TYR A 37 2.68 3.71 -2.13
N MET A 38 3.63 3.41 -1.24
CA MET A 38 3.34 3.04 0.16
C MET A 38 2.72 4.19 0.96
N ARG A 39 3.17 5.43 0.73
CA ARG A 39 2.58 6.63 1.34
C ARG A 39 1.16 6.90 0.86
N SER A 40 0.86 6.63 -0.40
CA SER A 40 -0.50 6.75 -0.94
C SER A 40 -1.47 5.76 -0.29
N MET A 41 -1.01 4.53 -0.02
CA MET A 41 -1.80 3.52 0.69
C MET A 41 -2.05 3.90 2.15
N THR A 42 -1.07 4.51 2.80
CA THR A 42 -1.24 5.06 4.16
C THR A 42 -2.24 6.21 4.18
N THR A 43 -2.21 7.09 3.17
CA THR A 43 -3.21 8.15 2.98
C THR A 43 -4.62 7.58 2.77
N CYS A 44 -4.76 6.54 1.95
CA CYS A 44 -6.03 5.83 1.73
C CYS A 44 -6.62 5.30 3.04
N MET A 45 -5.81 4.61 3.86
CA MET A 45 -6.26 4.14 5.18
C MET A 45 -6.70 5.30 6.08
N THR A 46 -5.90 6.37 6.12
CA THR A 46 -6.20 7.56 6.94
C THR A 46 -7.56 8.18 6.57
N GLN A 47 -7.85 8.29 5.27
CA GLN A 47 -9.13 8.82 4.79
C GLN A 47 -10.30 7.91 5.16
N ILE A 48 -10.12 6.59 5.06
CA ILE A 48 -11.16 5.61 5.42
C ILE A 48 -11.43 5.64 6.91
N VAL A 49 -10.39 5.61 7.75
CA VAL A 49 -10.51 5.72 9.21
C VAL A 49 -11.23 7.01 9.59
N SER A 50 -10.83 8.14 9.00
CA SER A 50 -11.47 9.43 9.27
C SER A 50 -12.95 9.42 8.87
N THR A 51 -13.31 8.76 7.76
CA THR A 51 -14.69 8.66 7.29
C THR A 51 -15.52 7.82 8.25
N VAL A 52 -15.06 6.61 8.59
CA VAL A 52 -15.78 5.70 9.50
C VAL A 52 -15.94 6.32 10.89
N ARG A 53 -14.90 6.98 11.43
CA ARG A 53 -14.99 7.69 12.71
C ARG A 53 -16.04 8.80 12.69
N LYS A 54 -16.09 9.58 11.60
CA LYS A 54 -17.07 10.65 11.44
C LYS A 54 -18.50 10.12 11.32
N GLU A 55 -18.72 9.09 10.51
CA GLU A 55 -20.03 8.48 10.30
C GLU A 55 -20.58 7.80 11.54
N SER A 56 -19.70 7.23 12.37
CA SER A 56 -20.08 6.61 13.64
C SER A 56 -20.15 7.57 14.83
N GLY A 57 -19.82 8.85 14.65
CA GLY A 57 -19.73 9.83 15.74
C GLY A 57 -18.61 9.55 16.74
N ASN A 58 -17.67 8.66 16.41
CA ASN A 58 -16.56 8.22 17.26
C ASN A 58 -15.24 8.88 16.84
N VAL A 59 -15.15 10.20 16.98
CA VAL A 59 -13.99 10.98 16.49
C VAL A 59 -12.70 10.65 17.27
N ASP A 60 -12.83 10.50 18.60
CA ASP A 60 -11.69 10.35 19.51
C ASP A 60 -11.67 9.04 20.31
N GLY A 61 -12.68 8.19 20.18
CA GLY A 61 -12.75 6.93 20.90
C GLY A 61 -12.00 5.80 20.20
N LYS A 62 -11.84 4.69 20.93
CA LYS A 62 -11.27 3.46 20.37
C LYS A 62 -12.20 2.93 19.30
N LEU A 63 -11.62 2.42 18.22
CA LEU A 63 -12.36 1.73 17.19
C LEU A 63 -12.90 0.41 17.76
N GLU A 64 -14.21 0.21 17.61
CA GLU A 64 -14.90 -1.03 17.93
C GLU A 64 -14.73 -2.04 16.80
N ASP A 65 -14.95 -3.33 17.10
CA ASP A 65 -14.81 -4.42 16.13
C ASP A 65 -15.60 -4.19 14.85
N LYS A 66 -16.81 -3.62 14.96
CA LYS A 66 -17.65 -3.29 13.81
C LYS A 66 -16.98 -2.25 12.91
N GLN A 67 -16.43 -1.19 13.49
CA GLN A 67 -15.72 -0.14 12.75
C GLN A 67 -14.45 -0.67 12.12
N LEU A 68 -13.70 -1.54 12.81
CA LEU A 68 -12.52 -2.21 12.26
C LEU A 68 -12.86 -3.08 11.04
N MET A 69 -13.98 -3.81 11.09
CA MET A 69 -14.48 -4.58 9.96
C MET A 69 -14.87 -3.69 8.77
N GLU A 70 -15.56 -2.57 9.03
CA GLU A 70 -15.93 -1.59 8.00
C GLU A 70 -14.69 -0.96 7.34
N ILE A 71 -13.71 -0.53 8.15
CA ILE A 71 -12.43 0.00 7.66
C ILE A 71 -11.72 -1.03 6.78
N ARG A 72 -11.69 -2.30 7.22
CA ARG A 72 -11.05 -3.38 6.43
C ARG A 72 -11.74 -3.62 5.10
N GLY A 73 -13.07 -3.68 5.09
CA GLY A 73 -13.83 -3.84 3.86
C GLY A 73 -13.62 -2.66 2.90
N ALA A 74 -13.71 -1.43 3.40
CA ALA A 74 -13.50 -0.21 2.62
C ALA A 74 -12.07 -0.11 2.08
N PHE A 75 -11.07 -0.49 2.88
CA PHE A 75 -9.66 -0.46 2.47
C PHE A 75 -9.40 -1.50 1.38
N GLN A 76 -9.88 -2.74 1.55
CA GLN A 76 -9.76 -3.77 0.51
C GLN A 76 -10.42 -3.36 -0.81
N ALA A 77 -11.58 -2.70 -0.76
CA ALA A 77 -12.28 -2.22 -1.96
C ALA A 77 -11.58 -1.02 -2.63
N SER A 78 -10.84 -0.20 -1.86
CA SER A 78 -10.27 1.07 -2.34
C SER A 78 -8.77 0.98 -2.66
N ALA A 79 -8.06 0.03 -2.06
CA ALA A 79 -6.61 -0.16 -2.18
C ALA A 79 -6.17 -0.27 -3.64
N ASP A 80 -6.82 -1.14 -4.42
CA ASP A 80 -6.47 -1.37 -5.83
C ASP A 80 -6.71 -0.12 -6.68
N LYS A 81 -7.80 0.61 -6.40
CA LYS A 81 -8.10 1.86 -7.12
C LYS A 81 -7.09 2.95 -6.82
N PHE A 82 -6.70 3.12 -5.55
CA PHE A 82 -5.72 4.13 -5.14
C PHE A 82 -4.34 3.83 -5.69
N SER A 83 -3.89 2.58 -5.55
CA SER A 83 -2.59 2.14 -6.07
C SER A 83 -2.51 2.23 -7.59
N ASN A 84 -3.55 1.80 -8.32
CA ASN A 84 -3.62 1.99 -9.77
C ASN A 84 -3.59 3.47 -10.16
N LYS A 85 -4.35 4.32 -9.47
CA LYS A 85 -4.37 5.76 -9.75
C LYS A 85 -2.96 6.37 -9.61
N VAL A 86 -2.25 6.03 -8.54
CA VAL A 86 -0.90 6.57 -8.27
C VAL A 86 0.10 6.13 -9.34
N LEU A 87 0.06 4.85 -9.72
CA LEU A 87 0.96 4.29 -10.73
C LEU A 87 0.64 4.83 -12.14
N GLN A 88 -0.65 4.89 -12.49
CA GLN A 88 -1.09 5.32 -13.82
C GLN A 88 -0.96 6.84 -13.99
N GLU A 89 -1.43 7.65 -13.04
CA GLU A 89 -1.36 9.11 -13.15
C GLU A 89 0.05 9.66 -12.88
N GLY A 90 0.79 9.05 -11.95
CA GLY A 90 2.12 9.52 -11.57
C GLY A 90 3.22 9.05 -12.52
N TYR A 91 3.10 7.83 -13.05
CA TYR A 91 4.20 7.15 -13.73
C TYR A 91 3.79 6.51 -15.06
N GLY A 92 2.51 6.59 -15.46
CA GLY A 92 2.03 6.05 -16.73
C GLY A 92 2.11 4.53 -16.83
N ILE A 93 2.13 3.81 -15.69
CA ILE A 93 2.25 2.35 -15.67
C ILE A 93 1.10 1.69 -14.90
N ASP A 94 0.80 0.45 -15.30
CA ASP A 94 -0.17 -0.40 -14.62
C ASP A 94 0.49 -1.20 -13.49
N GLN A 95 -0.33 -1.76 -12.59
CA GLN A 95 0.14 -2.60 -11.48
C GLN A 95 1.00 -3.79 -11.92
N ASP A 96 0.70 -4.42 -13.05
CA ASP A 96 1.47 -5.57 -13.54
C ASP A 96 2.89 -5.19 -13.98
N VAL A 97 3.06 -3.99 -14.54
CA VAL A 97 4.37 -3.42 -14.89
C VAL A 97 5.14 -3.12 -13.61
N PHE A 98 4.50 -2.46 -12.63
CA PHE A 98 5.12 -2.20 -11.33
C PHE A 98 5.55 -3.49 -10.61
N ALA A 99 4.71 -4.54 -10.65
CA ALA A 99 5.01 -5.85 -10.10
C ALA A 99 6.27 -6.48 -10.70
N SER A 100 6.44 -6.31 -12.01
CA SER A 100 7.59 -6.86 -12.74
C SER A 100 8.88 -6.13 -12.41
N ILE A 101 8.81 -4.80 -12.26
CA ILE A 101 9.96 -4.00 -11.81
C ILE A 101 10.33 -4.38 -10.37
N MET A 102 9.33 -4.61 -9.51
CA MET A 102 9.55 -5.13 -8.15
C MET A 102 10.25 -6.50 -8.17
N GLN A 103 9.84 -7.43 -9.04
CA GLN A 103 10.52 -8.72 -9.21
C GLN A 103 11.97 -8.56 -9.71
N LYS A 104 12.22 -7.62 -10.62
CA LYS A 104 13.57 -7.30 -11.12
C LYS A 104 14.51 -6.86 -9.99
N PHE A 105 14.02 -6.03 -9.07
CA PHE A 105 14.83 -5.47 -7.98
C PHE A 105 14.68 -6.18 -6.63
N GLN A 106 13.96 -7.30 -6.55
CA GLN A 106 13.64 -7.95 -5.27
C GLN A 106 14.87 -8.45 -4.50
N THR A 107 15.99 -8.71 -5.18
CA THR A 107 17.24 -9.15 -4.55
C THR A 107 18.14 -7.98 -4.14
N GLU A 108 17.80 -6.75 -4.51
CA GLU A 108 18.60 -5.57 -4.20
C GLU A 108 18.46 -5.23 -2.72
N LYS A 109 19.59 -5.19 -2.00
CA LYS A 109 19.60 -4.86 -0.56
C LYS A 109 18.91 -3.52 -0.28
N ARG A 110 19.16 -2.50 -1.09
CA ARG A 110 18.60 -1.16 -0.92
C ARG A 110 17.08 -1.13 -1.05
N VAL A 111 16.53 -1.94 -1.96
CA VAL A 111 15.06 -2.07 -2.12
C VAL A 111 14.46 -2.76 -0.92
N ASN A 112 15.08 -3.84 -0.42
CA ASN A 112 14.61 -4.55 0.77
C ASN A 112 14.69 -3.69 2.04
N ASP A 113 15.78 -2.93 2.23
CA ASP A 113 15.94 -1.98 3.33
C ASP A 113 14.83 -0.91 3.28
N CYS A 114 14.54 -0.37 2.09
CA CYS A 114 13.46 0.60 1.87
C CYS A 114 12.08 0.01 2.18
N LEU A 115 11.76 -1.18 1.66
CA LEU A 115 10.50 -1.87 1.93
C LEU A 115 10.27 -2.10 3.42
N THR A 116 11.33 -2.49 4.14
CA THR A 116 11.28 -2.73 5.58
C THR A 116 10.95 -1.44 6.32
N ALA A 117 11.67 -0.35 6.02
CA ALA A 117 11.41 0.96 6.61
C ALA A 117 9.98 1.46 6.32
N LEU A 118 9.52 1.35 5.08
CA LEU A 118 8.16 1.75 4.69
C LEU A 118 7.07 0.91 5.38
N ALA A 119 7.29 -0.40 5.54
CA ALA A 119 6.37 -1.27 6.26
C ALA A 119 6.30 -0.91 7.75
N GLU A 120 7.43 -0.57 8.38
CA GLU A 120 7.47 -0.10 9.76
C GLU A 120 6.76 1.25 9.94
N GLU A 121 7.01 2.21 9.05
CA GLU A 121 6.33 3.52 9.04
C GLU A 121 4.81 3.35 8.92
N GLN A 122 4.36 2.51 7.99
CA GLN A 122 2.94 2.24 7.78
C GLN A 122 2.32 1.54 8.99
N ASN A 123 2.98 0.52 9.56
CA ASN A 123 2.49 -0.16 10.76
C ASN A 123 2.37 0.80 11.95
N ARG A 124 3.34 1.71 12.13
CA ARG A 124 3.26 2.77 13.15
C ARG A 124 2.04 3.66 12.90
N ALA A 125 1.85 4.14 11.67
CA ALA A 125 0.69 4.98 11.34
C ALA A 125 -0.64 4.24 11.60
N PHE A 126 -0.73 2.96 11.24
CA PHE A 126 -1.92 2.14 11.49
C PHE A 126 -2.20 1.93 12.98
N LYS A 127 -1.15 1.73 13.79
CA LYS A 127 -1.26 1.69 15.26
C LYS A 127 -1.77 3.01 15.84
N GLU A 128 -1.24 4.14 15.38
CA GLU A 128 -1.68 5.48 15.78
C GLU A 128 -3.15 5.74 15.40
N MET A 129 -3.61 5.20 14.28
CA MET A 129 -5.02 5.24 13.86
C MET A 129 -5.92 4.27 14.66
N GLY A 130 -5.34 3.32 15.41
CA GLY A 130 -6.07 2.32 16.18
C GLY A 130 -6.58 1.13 15.36
N VAL A 131 -5.99 0.84 14.19
CA VAL A 131 -6.42 -0.23 13.26
C VAL A 131 -5.48 -1.45 13.20
N ALA A 132 -4.36 -1.42 13.95
CA ALA A 132 -3.34 -2.47 13.94
C ALA A 132 -3.57 -3.57 14.98
#